data_AF-A0A522GD40-F1
#
_entry.id   AF-A0A522GD40-F1
#
_cell.length_a   1.000
_cell.length_b   1.000
_cell.length_c   1.000
_cell.angle_alpha   90.00
_cell.angle_beta   90.00
_cell.angle_gamma   90.00
#
_symmetry.space_group_name_H-M   'P 1'
#
loop_
_entity.id
_entity.type
_entity.pdbx_description
1 polymer ?
#
loop_
_entity_poly.entity_id
_entity_poly.type
_entity_poly.pdbx_seq_one_letter_code
_entity_poly.pdbx_strand_id
1 'polypeptide(L)'
;MNMAAPKNFWYVAAWASDVRHEIFPRTILNQPLVLFRASDGKVAALEDRCPHRAVPLSLGRLVGDAVRCTYHGVQIAPDGSCVHIPCQEHIPAAARARAFPIVERQSAGFVTRIFCAYRNHRKRSSGAGAGQRRRERRHGAGNARNPRLRTPAVLCEGHGVHHQYRPVAYNDLSAAVIQCH
;
A
#
# COMPACT_ATOMS: atom_id res chain seq x y z
N MET A 1 18.56 17.34 -13.37
CA MET A 1 17.73 18.05 -12.36
C MET A 1 17.04 17.00 -11.49
N ASN A 2 17.44 16.90 -10.22
CA ASN A 2 16.91 15.91 -9.28
C ASN A 2 15.56 16.40 -8.73
N MET A 3 14.49 16.27 -9.53
CA MET A 3 13.14 16.57 -9.05
C MET A 3 12.68 15.39 -8.19
N ALA A 4 12.75 15.56 -6.87
CA ALA A 4 12.21 14.58 -5.94
C ALA A 4 10.68 14.51 -6.12
N ALA A 5 10.18 13.36 -6.56
CA ALA A 5 8.74 13.13 -6.69
C ALA A 5 8.04 13.21 -5.31
N PRO A 6 6.80 13.73 -5.26
CA PRO A 6 6.11 13.99 -4.00
C PRO A 6 5.67 12.70 -3.29
N LYS A 7 6.18 12.49 -2.07
CA LYS A 7 5.79 11.33 -1.23
C LYS A 7 4.37 11.50 -0.67
N ASN A 8 3.71 10.40 -0.29
CA ASN A 8 2.33 10.38 0.22
C ASN A 8 1.25 10.67 -0.82
N PHE A 9 1.48 10.26 -2.07
CA PHE A 9 0.54 10.36 -3.18
C PHE A 9 0.23 8.99 -3.79
N TRP A 10 -0.84 8.94 -4.58
CA TRP A 10 -1.19 7.80 -5.42
C TRP A 10 -0.47 7.88 -6.76
N TYR A 11 0.15 6.77 -7.13
CA TYR A 11 0.88 6.60 -8.37
C TYR A 11 0.27 5.49 -9.21
N VAL A 12 0.17 5.70 -10.51
CA VAL A 12 -0.18 4.61 -11.44
C VAL A 12 0.93 3.56 -11.41
N ALA A 13 0.60 2.39 -10.88
CA ALA A 13 1.51 1.27 -10.72
C ALA A 13 1.54 0.41 -11.99
N ALA A 14 0.39 0.05 -12.55
CA ALA A 14 0.28 -0.79 -13.75
C ALA A 14 -1.11 -0.67 -14.39
N TRP A 15 -1.25 -1.21 -15.60
CA TRP A 15 -2.57 -1.53 -16.15
C TRP A 15 -3.12 -2.78 -15.45
N ALA A 16 -4.43 -2.83 -15.25
CA ALA A 16 -5.09 -3.98 -14.62
C ALA A 16 -4.83 -5.30 -15.34
N SER A 17 -4.74 -5.25 -16.68
CA SER A 17 -4.49 -6.40 -17.56
C SER A 17 -3.11 -7.02 -17.41
N ASP A 18 -2.14 -6.22 -16.94
CA ASP A 18 -0.75 -6.64 -16.79
C ASP A 18 -0.56 -7.40 -15.47
N VAL A 19 -1.37 -7.07 -14.46
CA VAL A 19 -1.29 -7.70 -13.14
C VAL A 19 -2.27 -8.88 -13.08
N ARG A 20 -1.72 -10.05 -13.38
CA ARG A 20 -2.43 -11.34 -13.36
C ARG A 20 -2.17 -12.08 -12.04
N HIS A 21 -2.67 -13.31 -11.93
CA HIS A 21 -2.34 -14.21 -10.82
C HIS A 21 -0.92 -14.79 -10.98
N GLU A 22 0.05 -13.88 -11.02
CA GLU A 22 1.47 -14.16 -11.17
C GLU A 22 2.29 -13.03 -10.55
N ILE A 23 3.59 -13.26 -10.37
CA ILE A 23 4.51 -12.27 -9.81
C ILE A 23 4.79 -11.19 -10.85
N PHE A 24 4.44 -9.93 -10.51
CA PHE A 24 4.67 -8.77 -11.37
C PHE A 24 5.60 -7.76 -10.67
N PRO A 25 6.91 -7.73 -10.99
CA PRO A 25 7.85 -6.78 -10.40
C PRO A 25 7.62 -5.36 -10.93
N ARG A 26 7.77 -4.36 -10.06
CA ARG A 26 7.61 -2.95 -10.43
C ARG A 26 8.45 -2.04 -9.54
N THR A 27 9.03 -0.99 -10.11
CA THR A 27 9.70 0.06 -9.34
C THR A 27 8.89 1.35 -9.41
N ILE A 28 8.56 1.93 -8.25
CA ILE A 28 7.86 3.22 -8.15
C ILE A 28 8.68 4.11 -7.22
N LEU A 29 9.12 5.28 -7.69
CA LEU A 29 9.97 6.21 -6.93
C LEU A 29 11.24 5.55 -6.33
N ASN A 30 11.94 4.74 -7.12
CA ASN A 30 13.11 3.94 -6.70
C ASN A 30 12.83 2.93 -5.58
N GLN A 31 11.56 2.67 -5.25
CA GLN A 31 11.16 1.61 -4.34
C GLN A 31 10.78 0.38 -5.16
N PRO A 32 11.44 -0.78 -4.99
CA PRO A 32 11.05 -2.00 -5.66
C PRO A 32 9.84 -2.62 -4.95
N LEU A 33 8.84 -3.01 -5.74
CA LEU A 33 7.59 -3.63 -5.34
C LEU A 33 7.37 -4.92 -6.13
N VAL A 34 6.57 -5.81 -5.55
CA VAL A 34 5.94 -6.91 -6.25
C VAL A 34 4.43 -6.74 -6.19
N LEU A 35 3.79 -6.74 -7.36
CA LEU A 35 2.35 -6.75 -7.53
C LEU A 35 1.91 -8.15 -7.91
N PHE A 36 0.71 -8.55 -7.51
CA PHE A 36 0.08 -9.78 -7.98
C PHE A 36 -1.43 -9.72 -7.71
N ARG A 37 -2.20 -10.49 -8.47
CA ARG A 37 -3.64 -10.64 -8.25
C ARG A 37 -3.89 -11.90 -7.42
N ALA A 38 -4.61 -11.77 -6.31
CA ALA A 38 -5.06 -12.91 -5.52
C ALA A 38 -6.22 -13.63 -6.22
N SER A 39 -6.52 -14.84 -5.78
CA SER A 39 -7.59 -15.70 -6.29
C SER A 39 -8.98 -15.07 -6.15
N ASP A 40 -9.17 -14.18 -5.17
CA ASP A 40 -10.39 -13.38 -4.99
C ASP A 40 -10.52 -12.20 -5.97
N GLY A 41 -9.57 -12.06 -6.90
CA GLY A 41 -9.53 -11.02 -7.92
C GLY A 41 -8.91 -9.70 -7.45
N LYS A 42 -8.59 -9.53 -6.17
CA LYS A 42 -7.99 -8.29 -5.66
C LYS A 42 -6.49 -8.24 -5.97
N VAL A 43 -5.99 -7.04 -6.22
CA VAL A 43 -4.56 -6.82 -6.39
C VAL A 43 -3.90 -6.56 -5.04
N ALA A 44 -2.70 -7.12 -4.85
CA ALA A 44 -1.82 -6.87 -3.72
C ALA A 44 -0.54 -6.17 -4.19
N ALA A 45 0.06 -5.38 -3.30
CA ALA A 45 1.37 -4.77 -3.50
C ALA A 45 2.23 -4.95 -2.25
N LEU A 46 3.36 -5.62 -2.40
CA LEU A 46 4.34 -5.79 -1.34
C LEU A 46 5.65 -5.11 -1.72
N GLU A 47 6.43 -4.69 -0.72
CA GLU A 47 7.84 -4.37 -0.94
C GLU A 47 8.55 -5.59 -1.49
N ASP A 48 9.36 -5.41 -2.52
CA ASP A 48 10.12 -6.49 -3.13
C ASP A 48 11.34 -6.88 -2.30
N ARG A 49 11.06 -7.25 -1.04
CA ARG A 49 12.07 -7.51 -0.01
C ARG A 49 11.51 -8.49 1.00
N CYS A 50 12.05 -9.70 1.00
CA CYS A 50 11.69 -10.72 1.97
C CYS A 50 12.01 -10.25 3.41
N PRO A 51 11.07 -10.36 4.37
CA PRO A 51 11.30 -9.93 5.75
C PRO A 51 12.34 -10.78 6.50
N HIS A 52 12.70 -11.95 5.98
CA HIS A 52 13.73 -12.81 6.56
C HIS A 52 15.15 -12.29 6.28
N ARG A 53 15.55 -12.18 5.01
CA ARG A 53 16.92 -11.80 4.59
C ARG A 53 16.98 -10.87 3.38
N ALA A 54 15.93 -10.08 3.17
CA ALA A 54 15.87 -9.05 2.14
C ALA A 54 16.01 -9.52 0.68
N VAL A 55 15.98 -10.83 0.42
CA VAL A 55 15.95 -11.37 -0.94
C VAL A 55 14.70 -10.86 -1.67
N PRO A 56 14.81 -10.43 -2.93
CA PRO A 56 13.65 -9.98 -3.71
C PRO A 56 12.57 -11.06 -3.77
N LEU A 57 11.34 -10.68 -3.46
CA LEU A 57 10.16 -11.54 -3.56
C LEU A 57 9.77 -11.78 -5.03
N SER A 58 10.15 -10.88 -5.93
CA SER A 58 9.97 -10.97 -7.38
C SER A 58 10.66 -12.15 -8.03
N LEU A 59 11.71 -12.69 -7.40
CA LEU A 59 12.35 -13.93 -7.84
C LEU A 59 11.55 -15.18 -7.44
N GLY A 60 10.57 -15.00 -6.55
CA GLY A 60 9.70 -16.05 -6.02
C GLY A 60 8.61 -16.51 -6.98
N ARG A 61 7.61 -17.15 -6.39
CA ARG A 61 6.38 -17.56 -7.09
C ARG A 61 5.19 -17.50 -6.14
N LEU A 62 3.99 -17.49 -6.69
CA LEU A 62 2.79 -17.65 -5.89
C LEU A 62 2.62 -19.12 -5.47
N VAL A 63 2.16 -19.32 -4.23
CA VAL A 63 1.68 -20.58 -3.68
C VAL A 63 0.34 -20.26 -3.03
N GLY A 64 -0.77 -20.62 -3.70
CA GLY A 64 -2.06 -19.99 -3.43
C GLY A 64 -1.94 -18.48 -3.64
N ASP A 65 -2.39 -17.70 -2.66
CA ASP A 65 -2.31 -16.22 -2.69
C ASP A 65 -1.07 -15.64 -1.99
N ALA A 66 -0.15 -16.49 -1.54
CA ALA A 66 1.06 -16.05 -0.86
C ALA A 66 2.29 -16.11 -1.78
N VAL A 67 3.16 -15.10 -1.68
CA VAL A 67 4.44 -15.09 -2.38
C VAL A 67 5.43 -15.97 -1.61
N ARG A 68 5.84 -17.08 -2.21
CA ARG A 68 6.91 -17.94 -1.70
C ARG A 68 8.26 -17.40 -2.15
N CYS A 69 9.07 -16.99 -1.17
CA CYS A 69 10.45 -16.58 -1.41
C CYS A 69 11.31 -17.76 -1.87
N THR A 70 12.19 -17.55 -2.85
CA THR A 70 13.11 -18.57 -3.38
C THR A 70 14.14 -19.04 -2.38
N TYR A 71 14.55 -18.19 -1.44
CA TYR A 71 15.71 -18.49 -0.61
C TYR A 71 15.42 -19.61 0.40
N HIS A 72 14.44 -19.40 1.28
CA HIS A 72 14.10 -20.34 2.34
C HIS A 72 12.64 -20.75 2.32
N GLY A 73 11.91 -20.47 1.23
CA GLY A 73 10.52 -20.90 1.08
C GLY A 73 9.51 -20.22 2.00
N VAL A 74 9.88 -19.15 2.71
CA VAL A 74 8.91 -18.37 3.50
C VAL A 74 7.82 -17.84 2.60
N GLN A 75 6.57 -17.89 3.06
CA GLN A 75 5.42 -17.43 2.30
C GLN A 75 4.85 -16.17 2.93
N ILE A 76 4.64 -15.15 2.10
CA ILE A 76 4.16 -13.84 2.49
C ILE A 76 2.78 -13.60 1.85
N ALA A 77 1.76 -13.40 2.67
CA ALA A 77 0.39 -13.15 2.24
C ALA A 77 0.21 -11.73 1.64
N PRO A 78 -0.94 -11.47 0.97
CA PRO A 78 -1.24 -10.17 0.36
C PRO A 78 -1.17 -8.96 1.30
N ASP A 79 -1.45 -9.16 2.59
CA ASP A 79 -1.39 -8.12 3.63
C ASP A 79 0.05 -7.92 4.21
N GLY A 80 1.02 -8.62 3.63
CA GLY A 80 2.42 -8.62 4.04
C GLY A 80 2.73 -9.54 5.23
N SER A 81 1.76 -10.23 5.83
CA SER A 81 2.04 -11.18 6.91
C SER A 81 2.82 -12.39 6.40
N CYS A 82 3.81 -12.86 7.17
CA CYS A 82 4.37 -14.19 6.92
C CYS A 82 3.37 -15.24 7.43
N VAL A 83 2.94 -16.13 6.54
CA VAL A 83 1.94 -17.17 6.84
C VAL A 83 2.54 -18.58 6.87
N HIS A 84 3.78 -18.72 6.42
CA HIS A 84 4.49 -20.00 6.47
C HIS A 84 6.00 -19.78 6.54
N ILE A 85 6.65 -20.50 7.46
CA ILE A 85 8.11 -20.65 7.54
C ILE A 85 8.39 -22.16 7.55
N PRO A 86 9.18 -22.69 6.60
CA PRO A 86 9.51 -24.11 6.62
C PRO A 86 10.19 -24.52 7.94
N CYS A 87 9.78 -25.67 8.48
CA CYS A 87 10.32 -26.26 9.71
C CYS A 87 10.12 -25.40 10.99
N GLN A 88 9.22 -24.42 10.97
CA GLN A 88 8.94 -23.58 12.14
C GLN A 88 7.44 -23.36 12.29
N GLU A 89 6.88 -23.86 13.39
CA GLU A 89 5.44 -23.74 13.68
C GLU A 89 5.07 -22.31 14.11
N HIS A 90 5.88 -21.68 14.96
CA HIS A 90 5.58 -20.36 15.50
C HIS A 90 6.15 -19.25 14.63
N ILE A 91 5.28 -18.47 13.97
CA ILE A 91 5.69 -17.34 13.13
C ILE A 91 5.70 -16.04 13.95
N PRO A 92 6.85 -15.34 14.06
CA PRO A 92 6.90 -14.07 14.78
C PRO A 92 6.00 -13.01 14.12
N ALA A 93 5.22 -12.28 14.92
CA ALA A 93 4.34 -11.21 14.41
C ALA A 93 5.11 -10.09 13.66
N ALA A 94 6.41 -9.94 13.91
CA ALA A 94 7.29 -9.00 13.23
C ALA A 94 7.76 -9.48 11.85
N ALA A 95 7.60 -10.77 11.51
CA ALA A 95 7.95 -11.32 10.21
C ALA A 95 6.90 -10.88 9.17
N ARG A 96 7.02 -9.64 8.71
CA ARG A 96 6.08 -9.04 7.76
C ARG A 96 6.82 -8.25 6.69
N ALA A 97 6.47 -8.47 5.44
CA ALA A 97 6.82 -7.55 4.37
C ALA A 97 5.96 -6.29 4.52
N ARG A 98 6.46 -5.16 4.01
CA ARG A 98 5.63 -3.96 3.90
C ARG A 98 4.60 -4.18 2.79
N ALA A 99 3.32 -4.10 3.12
CA ALA A 99 2.25 -3.99 2.14
C ALA A 99 1.98 -2.51 1.83
N PHE A 100 1.74 -2.20 0.56
CA PHE A 100 1.38 -0.86 0.12
C PHE A 100 -0.13 -0.79 -0.16
N PRO A 101 -0.83 0.29 0.25
CA PRO A 101 -2.21 0.49 -0.13
C PRO A 101 -2.33 0.52 -1.65
N ILE A 102 -3.24 -0.28 -2.19
CA ILE A 102 -3.45 -0.46 -3.62
C ILE A 102 -4.94 -0.37 -3.94
N VAL A 103 -5.28 0.33 -5.02
CA VAL A 103 -6.66 0.46 -5.49
C VAL A 103 -6.67 0.28 -7.00
N GLU A 104 -7.58 -0.57 -7.47
CA GLU A 104 -7.87 -0.73 -8.88
C GLU A 104 -9.08 0.14 -9.23
N ARG A 105 -8.94 1.07 -10.18
CA ARG A 105 -10.04 1.94 -10.66
C ARG A 105 -10.13 1.98 -12.17
N GLN A 106 -11.37 1.96 -12.67
CA GLN A 106 -11.68 2.26 -14.07
C GLN A 106 -11.56 3.76 -14.33
N SER A 107 -10.93 4.12 -15.43
CA SER A 107 -10.80 5.51 -15.91
C SER A 107 -11.71 5.71 -17.13
N ALA A 108 -12.11 6.96 -17.41
CA ALA A 108 -12.89 7.29 -18.61
C ALA A 108 -12.21 6.72 -19.88
N GLY A 109 -12.94 5.88 -20.62
CA GLY A 109 -12.42 5.11 -21.75
C GLY A 109 -12.14 3.61 -21.49
N PHE A 110 -12.72 3.02 -20.43
CA PHE A 110 -12.64 1.58 -20.07
C PHE A 110 -11.28 1.07 -19.58
N VAL A 111 -10.29 1.96 -19.38
CA VAL A 111 -8.97 1.51 -18.95
C VAL A 111 -8.85 1.47 -17.43
N THR A 112 -8.68 0.27 -16.89
CA THR A 112 -8.51 0.03 -15.46
C THR A 112 -7.04 0.19 -15.07
N ARG A 113 -6.77 1.08 -14.13
CA ARG A 113 -5.44 1.38 -13.60
C ARG A 113 -5.33 0.96 -12.15
N ILE A 114 -4.15 0.50 -11.78
CA ILE A 114 -3.78 0.16 -10.42
C ILE A 114 -3.02 1.34 -9.83
N PHE A 115 -3.46 1.82 -8.67
CA PHE A 115 -2.86 2.93 -7.95
C PHE A 115 -2.18 2.41 -6.70
N CYS A 116 -0.95 2.82 -6.43
CA CYS A 116 -0.20 2.48 -5.23
C CYS A 116 0.10 3.74 -4.41
N ALA A 117 -0.25 3.74 -3.12
CA ALA A 117 0.07 4.85 -2.23
C ALA A 117 1.48 4.70 -1.67
N TYR A 118 2.38 5.62 -2.00
CA TYR A 118 3.70 5.66 -1.37
C TYR A 118 3.62 6.37 -0.02
N ARG A 119 3.87 5.71 1.12
CA ARG A 119 3.95 6.36 2.45
C ARG A 119 5.37 6.46 2.96
N ASN A 120 5.76 7.64 3.45
CA ASN A 120 7.08 7.85 4.05
C ASN A 120 7.12 7.20 5.44
N HIS A 121 8.03 6.23 5.63
CA HIS A 121 8.20 5.55 6.92
C HIS A 121 8.92 6.48 7.90
N ARG A 122 8.20 7.14 8.81
CA ARG A 122 8.73 7.21 10.17
C ARG A 122 8.42 5.86 10.79
N LYS A 123 9.46 5.09 11.13
CA LYS A 123 9.29 3.90 11.99
C LYS A 123 8.40 4.34 13.15
N ARG A 124 7.21 3.75 13.30
CA ARG A 124 6.52 3.78 14.59
C ARG A 124 7.50 3.08 15.52
N SER A 125 8.24 3.85 16.31
CA SER A 125 8.92 3.28 17.47
C SER A 125 7.82 2.57 18.25
N SER A 126 7.94 1.25 18.34
CA SER A 126 7.24 0.49 19.35
C SER A 126 7.60 1.15 20.69
N GLY A 127 6.69 1.94 21.23
CA GLY A 127 6.85 2.60 22.52
C GLY A 127 6.81 1.56 23.64
N ALA A 128 7.87 0.76 23.75
CA ALA A 128 8.24 0.08 24.98
C ALA A 128 9.09 1.09 25.77
N GLY A 129 8.42 1.91 26.57
CA GLY A 129 9.05 2.98 27.33
C GLY A 129 8.03 3.90 28.01
N ALA A 130 6.94 3.35 28.54
CA ALA A 130 6.09 4.09 29.47
C ALA A 130 6.84 4.19 30.81
N GLY A 131 7.69 5.22 30.92
CA GLY A 131 8.29 5.64 32.17
C GLY A 131 7.19 5.88 33.21
N GLN A 132 7.32 5.18 34.32
CA GLN A 132 6.45 5.21 35.48
C GLN A 132 6.46 6.61 36.11
N ARG A 133 5.59 7.51 35.62
CA ARG A 133 5.33 8.79 36.30
C ARG A 133 4.17 8.60 37.28
N ARG A 134 4.57 8.63 38.55
CA ARG A 134 3.80 8.65 39.79
C ARG A 134 2.56 9.55 39.65
N ARG A 135 1.38 8.96 39.87
CA ARG A 135 0.09 9.66 39.95
C ARG A 135 0.09 10.59 41.17
N GLU A 136 -0.11 11.88 40.96
CA GLU A 136 -0.68 12.77 41.98
C GLU A 136 -2.08 13.20 41.55
N ARG A 137 -3.02 12.95 42.46
CA ARG A 137 -4.46 13.17 42.34
C ARG A 137 -4.79 14.62 42.68
N ARG A 138 -5.57 15.34 41.86
CA ARG A 138 -6.57 16.39 42.22
C ARG A 138 -7.54 16.51 41.03
N HIS A 139 -8.76 15.96 41.05
CA HIS A 139 -10.03 16.51 41.55
C HIS A 139 -10.37 17.92 41.01
N GLY A 140 -11.45 18.00 40.21
CA GLY A 140 -12.07 19.25 39.75
C GLY A 140 -13.04 19.01 38.59
N ALA A 141 -14.35 19.03 38.89
CA ALA A 141 -15.47 18.69 38.02
C ALA A 141 -15.91 19.86 37.11
N GLY A 142 -16.61 19.56 36.00
CA GLY A 142 -17.26 20.58 35.16
C GLY A 142 -18.03 19.98 33.97
N ASN A 143 -19.35 19.97 34.09
CA ASN A 143 -20.39 19.38 33.23
C ASN A 143 -20.74 20.27 32.02
N ALA A 144 -20.95 19.73 30.81
CA ALA A 144 -21.91 20.27 29.83
C ALA A 144 -22.21 19.33 28.63
N ARG A 145 -23.37 18.66 28.70
CA ARG A 145 -24.47 18.51 27.70
C ARG A 145 -24.16 18.24 26.21
N ASN A 146 -24.70 17.12 25.73
CA ASN A 146 -25.08 16.79 24.35
C ASN A 146 -26.38 17.54 23.94
N PRO A 147 -26.55 17.98 22.69
CA PRO A 147 -27.53 17.28 21.84
C PRO A 147 -27.17 17.20 20.34
N ARG A 148 -27.38 16.00 19.78
CA ARG A 148 -27.88 15.63 18.44
C ARG A 148 -27.82 16.70 17.33
N LEU A 149 -27.28 16.32 16.16
CA LEU A 149 -28.02 16.12 14.89
C LEU A 149 -27.13 16.25 13.63
N ARG A 150 -27.48 15.40 12.65
CA ARG A 150 -27.44 15.60 11.18
C ARG A 150 -26.08 15.48 10.47
N THR A 151 -25.93 14.32 9.84
CA THR A 151 -25.39 14.20 8.47
C THR A 151 -25.99 15.26 7.53
N PRO A 152 -25.18 15.70 6.56
CA PRO A 152 -25.70 15.77 5.20
C PRO A 152 -24.79 15.00 4.24
N ALA A 153 -25.44 14.17 3.42
CA ALA A 153 -24.95 13.85 2.11
C ALA A 153 -24.73 15.16 1.34
N VAL A 154 -23.58 15.32 0.71
CA VAL A 154 -23.36 16.40 -0.26
C VAL A 154 -23.15 15.76 -1.62
N LEU A 155 -24.22 15.91 -2.40
CA LEU A 155 -24.32 15.81 -3.84
C LEU A 155 -23.08 16.32 -4.57
N CYS A 156 -22.62 15.52 -5.54
CA CYS A 156 -21.71 15.98 -6.59
C CYS A 156 -22.50 16.86 -7.56
N GLU A 157 -22.23 18.15 -7.59
CA GLU A 157 -22.57 19.00 -8.72
C GLU A 157 -21.30 19.30 -9.52
N GLY A 158 -21.32 18.92 -10.79
CA GLY A 158 -20.22 19.10 -11.71
C GLY A 158 -20.16 20.52 -12.21
N HIS A 159 -18.95 21.06 -12.36
CA HIS A 159 -18.67 22.14 -13.30
C HIS A 159 -17.48 21.76 -14.16
N GLY A 160 -17.73 21.80 -15.47
CA GLY A 160 -16.76 21.47 -16.49
C GLY A 160 -15.60 22.44 -16.51
N VAL A 161 -14.40 21.89 -16.65
CA VAL A 161 -13.27 22.62 -17.23
C VAL A 161 -12.53 21.66 -18.14
N HIS A 162 -12.63 21.93 -19.44
CA HIS A 162 -11.84 21.29 -20.48
C HIS A 162 -10.35 21.51 -20.19
N HIS A 163 -9.64 20.46 -19.78
CA HIS A 163 -8.18 20.46 -19.87
C HIS A 163 -7.75 19.55 -21.02
N GLN A 164 -7.18 20.18 -22.04
CA GLN A 164 -6.57 19.53 -23.19
C GLN A 164 -5.53 18.51 -22.72
N TYR A 165 -5.86 17.23 -22.89
CA TYR A 165 -4.89 16.14 -22.79
C TYR A 165 -4.04 16.18 -24.06
N ARG A 166 -2.83 16.75 -23.99
CA ARG A 166 -1.83 16.57 -25.06
C ARG A 166 -1.19 15.20 -24.88
N PRO A 167 -1.36 14.25 -25.84
CA PRO A 167 -0.70 12.97 -25.75
C PRO A 167 0.79 13.16 -26.06
N VAL A 168 1.65 12.87 -25.10
CA VAL A 168 3.08 12.65 -25.37
C VAL A 168 3.25 11.14 -25.52
N ALA A 169 3.61 10.72 -26.72
CA ALA A 169 3.93 9.33 -26.99
C ALA A 169 5.29 8.96 -26.39
N TYR A 170 5.40 7.67 -26.05
CA TYR A 170 6.60 6.84 -26.00
C TYR A 170 7.41 6.73 -24.69
N ASN A 171 7.35 5.50 -24.15
CA ASN A 171 8.39 4.74 -23.44
C ASN A 171 8.92 5.15 -22.06
N ASP A 172 8.39 6.18 -21.41
CA ASP A 172 8.81 6.48 -20.04
C ASP A 172 7.60 6.71 -19.12
N LEU A 173 7.08 5.62 -18.53
CA LEU A 173 6.12 5.68 -17.43
C LEU A 173 6.83 6.12 -16.14
N SER A 174 7.42 7.31 -16.18
CA SER A 174 7.79 8.06 -15.00
C SER A 174 6.51 8.51 -14.30
N ALA A 175 5.95 7.60 -13.50
CA ALA A 175 5.10 7.87 -12.35
C ALA A 175 4.09 9.02 -12.55
N ALA A 176 2.98 8.76 -13.27
CA ALA A 176 1.85 9.69 -13.28
C ALA A 176 1.30 9.81 -11.84
N VAL A 177 1.52 10.96 -11.22
CA VAL A 177 0.95 11.31 -9.91
C VAL A 177 -0.50 11.67 -10.14
N ILE A 178 -1.42 10.92 -9.52
CA ILE A 178 -2.84 11.29 -9.55
C ILE A 178 -3.19 11.83 -8.18
N GLN A 179 -3.37 13.14 -8.13
CA GLN A 179 -3.95 13.83 -6.98
C GLN A 179 -5.47 13.67 -7.10
N CYS A 180 -6.03 12.67 -6.42
CA CYS A 180 -7.47 12.62 -6.23
C CYS A 180 -7.85 13.81 -5.32
N HIS A 181 -8.53 14.80 -5.89
CA HIS A 181 -9.33 15.76 -5.12
C HIS A 181 -10.59 15.09 -4.59
#